data_AF-A0A958NAE8-F1
#
_entry.id   AF-A0A958NAE8-F1
#
_cell.length_a   1.000
_cell.length_b   1.000
_cell.length_c   1.000
_cell.angle_alpha   90.00
_cell.angle_beta   90.00
_cell.angle_gamma   90.00
#
_symmetry.space_group_name_H-M   'P 1'
#
loop_
_entity.id
_entity.type
_entity.pdbx_description
1 polymer ?
#
loop_
_entity_poly.entity_id
_entity_poly.type
_entity_poly.pdbx_seq_one_letter_code
_entity_poly.pdbx_strand_id
1 'polypeptide(L)'
;MSKNLGRELHLGKRIRLVIIISKPNRYYSAQRRANHAHERVNTILARSRMMRGHDLLYSVFERHLLIVTNHHEDIPTFVATIVEEYIFSLSQQGIIVPKKMRRMLEEDLREEVLEMTRKKIYGYSSIQEYRTQNIEIIHSYLRKNC
;
A
#
# COMPACT_ATOMS: atom_id res chain seq x y z
N MET A 1 68.14 3.40 -2.40
CA MET A 1 69.20 4.40 -2.12
C MET A 1 68.55 5.64 -1.54
N SER A 2 69.10 6.10 -0.40
CA SER A 2 68.60 7.16 0.48
C SER A 2 68.27 8.49 -0.19
N LYS A 3 67.32 9.24 0.42
CA LYS A 3 67.60 10.50 1.13
C LYS A 3 66.38 10.96 1.94
N ASN A 4 66.46 10.72 3.25
CA ASN A 4 65.71 11.43 4.28
C ASN A 4 66.26 12.85 4.41
N LEU A 5 65.39 13.86 4.45
CA LEU A 5 65.69 15.14 5.09
C LEU A 5 64.66 15.34 6.20
N GLY A 6 65.10 15.03 7.42
CA GLY A 6 64.37 15.34 8.64
C GLY A 6 64.57 16.80 9.02
N ARG A 7 63.50 17.41 9.51
CA ARG A 7 63.61 18.46 10.54
C ARG A 7 62.72 18.04 11.70
N GLU A 8 63.38 17.67 12.79
CA GLU A 8 62.81 17.57 14.12
C GLU A 8 62.48 18.96 14.65
N LEU A 9 61.26 19.11 15.15
CA LEU A 9 60.97 20.04 16.24
C LEU A 9 60.36 19.20 17.36
N HIS A 10 61.18 18.91 18.36
CA HIS A 10 60.74 18.44 19.66
C HIS A 10 60.10 19.62 20.41
N LEU A 11 58.83 19.47 20.79
CA LEU A 11 58.33 19.61 22.17
C LEU A 11 56.79 19.59 22.16
N GLY A 12 56.21 18.71 22.98
CA GLY A 12 54.77 18.71 23.27
C GLY A 12 54.03 17.47 22.77
N LYS A 13 54.06 16.40 23.56
CA LYS A 13 53.15 15.25 23.42
C LYS A 13 51.70 15.75 23.47
N ARG A 14 50.97 15.69 22.36
CA ARG A 14 49.50 15.53 22.33
C ARG A 14 49.06 15.15 20.91
N ILE A 15 48.78 13.84 20.76
CA ILE A 15 47.85 13.19 19.82
C ILE A 15 47.75 13.85 18.43
N ARG A 16 48.50 13.32 17.45
CA ARG A 16 48.21 13.55 16.03
C ARG A 16 46.89 12.84 15.70
N LEU A 17 45.80 13.59 15.67
CA LEU A 17 44.56 13.17 15.02
C LEU A 17 44.85 13.09 13.51
N VAL A 18 45.07 11.88 12.99
CA VAL A 18 45.16 11.64 11.56
C VAL A 18 43.74 11.79 11.00
N ILE A 19 43.41 12.97 10.51
CA ILE A 19 42.18 13.18 9.75
C ILE A 19 42.39 12.47 8.40
N ILE A 20 41.92 11.23 8.31
CA ILE A 20 41.69 10.58 7.02
C ILE A 20 40.53 11.34 6.39
N ILE A 21 40.83 12.30 5.51
CA ILE A 21 39.83 12.94 4.67
C ILE A 21 39.42 11.89 3.63
N SER A 22 38.53 10.99 4.05
CA SER A 22 37.88 10.05 3.16
C SER A 22 37.10 10.88 2.16
N LYS A 23 37.48 10.79 0.87
CA LYS A 23 36.81 11.50 -0.23
C LYS A 23 35.29 11.30 -0.08
N PRO A 24 34.47 12.35 -0.25
CA PRO A 24 33.02 12.19 -0.19
C PRO A 24 32.61 11.14 -1.22
N ASN A 25 32.16 10.00 -0.70
CA ASN A 25 31.70 8.88 -1.48
C ASN A 25 30.50 9.35 -2.31
N ARG A 26 30.73 9.70 -3.59
CA ARG A 26 29.71 10.18 -4.54
C ARG A 26 28.56 9.17 -4.73
N TYR A 27 28.76 7.93 -4.29
CA TYR A 27 27.74 6.88 -4.29
C TYR A 27 26.64 7.10 -3.23
N TYR A 28 26.97 7.68 -2.07
CA TYR A 28 25.99 7.90 -0.99
C TYR A 28 25.02 9.07 -1.24
N SER A 29 25.40 10.03 -2.08
CA SER A 29 24.55 11.19 -2.42
C SER A 29 23.49 10.88 -3.49
N ALA A 30 23.75 9.91 -4.38
CA ALA A 30 22.76 9.47 -5.36
C ALA A 30 21.66 8.61 -4.71
N GLN A 31 22.06 7.72 -3.79
CA GLN A 31 21.13 6.87 -3.04
C GLN A 31 20.18 7.68 -2.16
N ARG A 32 20.67 8.74 -1.48
CA ARG A 32 19.82 9.66 -0.71
C ARG A 32 18.81 10.41 -1.56
N ARG A 33 19.16 10.81 -2.79
CA ARG A 33 18.22 11.49 -3.71
C ARG A 33 17.17 10.52 -4.26
N ALA A 34 17.55 9.28 -4.58
CA ALA A 34 16.61 8.24 -5.00
C ALA A 34 15.65 7.84 -3.87
N ASN A 35 16.16 7.72 -2.63
CA ASN A 35 15.34 7.41 -1.45
C ASN A 35 14.41 8.59 -1.09
N HIS A 36 14.90 9.83 -1.15
CA HIS A 36 14.08 11.02 -0.89
C HIS A 36 13.04 11.27 -2.00
N ALA A 37 13.33 10.91 -3.26
CA ALA A 37 12.34 10.92 -4.33
C ALA A 37 11.27 9.84 -4.12
N HIS A 38 11.66 8.63 -3.71
CA HIS A 38 10.73 7.56 -3.32
C HIS A 38 9.84 7.98 -2.14
N GLU A 39 10.43 8.62 -1.13
CA GLU A 39 9.72 9.07 0.06
C GLU A 39 8.72 10.19 -0.28
N ARG A 40 9.10 11.15 -1.13
CA ARG A 40 8.18 12.20 -1.61
C ARG A 40 7.05 11.65 -2.46
N VAL A 41 7.32 10.68 -3.33
CA VAL A 41 6.29 9.98 -4.10
C VAL A 41 5.35 9.22 -3.16
N ASN A 42 5.87 8.49 -2.17
CA ASN A 42 5.05 7.80 -1.17
C ASN A 42 4.25 8.76 -0.29
N THR A 43 4.76 9.96 0.02
CA THR A 43 4.03 10.96 0.82
C THR A 43 2.91 11.62 0.01
N ILE A 44 3.15 11.91 -1.27
CA ILE A 44 2.14 12.47 -2.20
C ILE A 44 1.07 11.42 -2.51
N LEU A 45 1.47 10.15 -2.67
CA LEU A 45 0.56 9.02 -2.84
C LEU A 45 -0.22 8.71 -1.55
N ALA A 46 0.39 8.78 -0.36
CA ALA A 46 -0.30 8.61 0.92
C ALA A 46 -1.34 9.72 1.17
N ARG A 47 -1.00 10.98 0.86
CA ARG A 47 -1.93 12.11 0.97
C ARG A 47 -3.06 12.08 -0.06
N SER A 48 -2.83 11.46 -1.23
CA SER A 48 -3.85 11.22 -2.25
C SER A 48 -4.68 9.95 -1.98
N ARG A 49 -4.11 8.95 -1.31
CA ARG A 49 -4.79 7.72 -0.85
C ARG A 49 -5.85 8.00 0.21
N MET A 50 -5.67 9.01 1.06
CA MET A 50 -6.61 9.35 2.14
C MET A 50 -7.94 10.00 1.71
N MET A 51 -8.15 10.38 0.45
CA MET A 51 -9.38 11.11 0.05
C MET A 51 -10.07 10.62 -1.24
N ARG A 52 -9.52 9.65 -2.00
CA ARG A 52 -10.17 9.16 -3.24
C ARG A 52 -9.99 7.66 -3.54
N GLY A 53 -8.94 7.02 -3.02
CA GLY A 53 -8.67 5.59 -3.27
C GLY A 53 -9.51 4.66 -2.39
N HIS A 54 -9.66 5.00 -1.11
CA HIS A 54 -10.51 4.24 -0.18
C HIS A 54 -11.98 4.26 -0.63
N ASP A 55 -12.49 5.36 -1.17
CA ASP A 55 -13.87 5.42 -1.67
C ASP A 55 -14.08 4.50 -2.88
N LEU A 56 -13.13 4.46 -3.82
CA LEU A 56 -13.29 3.63 -5.01
C LEU A 56 -13.27 2.13 -4.65
N LEU A 57 -12.27 1.67 -3.90
CA LEU A 57 -12.20 0.27 -3.48
C LEU A 57 -13.41 -0.12 -2.64
N TYR A 58 -13.80 0.73 -1.69
CA TYR A 58 -14.97 0.52 -0.85
C TYR A 58 -16.27 0.50 -1.67
N SER A 59 -16.42 1.40 -2.64
CA SER A 59 -17.61 1.45 -3.50
C SER A 59 -17.73 0.21 -4.38
N VAL A 60 -16.62 -0.31 -4.92
CA VAL A 60 -16.60 -1.58 -5.66
C VAL A 60 -16.97 -2.72 -4.72
N PHE A 61 -16.34 -2.78 -3.55
CA PHE A 61 -16.65 -3.78 -2.53
C PHE A 61 -18.13 -3.79 -2.13
N GLU A 62 -18.72 -2.64 -1.78
CA GLU A 62 -20.12 -2.56 -1.36
C GLU A 62 -21.08 -2.96 -2.47
N ARG A 63 -20.80 -2.54 -3.71
CA ARG A 63 -21.59 -2.95 -4.87
C ARG A 63 -21.61 -4.46 -5.00
N HIS A 64 -20.44 -5.11 -4.96
CA HIS A 64 -20.35 -6.56 -5.04
C HIS A 64 -20.97 -7.26 -3.84
N LEU A 65 -20.89 -6.67 -2.64
CA LEU A 65 -21.48 -7.25 -1.45
C LEU A 65 -23.01 -7.28 -1.51
N LEU A 66 -23.63 -6.25 -2.09
CA LEU A 66 -25.09 -6.11 -2.19
C LEU A 66 -25.70 -6.85 -3.38
N ILE A 67 -24.91 -7.18 -4.40
CA ILE A 67 -25.38 -7.96 -5.54
C ILE A 67 -25.62 -9.42 -5.11
N VAL A 68 -26.88 -9.86 -5.17
CA VAL A 68 -27.27 -11.25 -4.90
C VAL A 68 -27.36 -12.02 -6.21
N THR A 69 -26.21 -12.26 -6.84
CA THR A 69 -26.15 -13.02 -8.11
C THR A 69 -25.73 -14.47 -7.93
N ASN A 70 -24.88 -14.78 -6.95
CA ASN A 70 -24.33 -16.12 -6.76
C ASN A 70 -24.66 -16.65 -5.37
N HIS A 71 -25.49 -17.69 -5.30
CA HIS A 71 -25.89 -18.34 -4.04
C HIS A 71 -24.75 -19.07 -3.30
N HIS A 72 -23.58 -19.25 -3.95
CA HIS A 72 -22.42 -19.94 -3.39
C HIS A 72 -21.10 -19.26 -3.79
N GLU A 73 -20.98 -17.97 -3.55
CA GLU A 73 -19.71 -17.26 -3.72
C GLU A 73 -18.80 -17.49 -2.49
N ASP A 74 -17.61 -18.05 -2.73
CA ASP A 74 -16.58 -18.20 -1.71
C ASP A 74 -15.79 -16.89 -1.53
N ILE A 75 -15.29 -16.67 -0.31
CA ILE A 75 -14.54 -15.45 0.04
C ILE A 75 -13.32 -15.23 -0.89
N PRO A 76 -12.51 -16.25 -1.23
CA PRO A 76 -11.39 -16.07 -2.16
C PRO A 76 -11.81 -15.54 -3.54
N THR A 77 -12.88 -16.08 -4.13
CA THR A 77 -13.40 -15.63 -5.43
C THR A 77 -14.01 -14.23 -5.35
N PHE A 78 -14.76 -13.95 -4.28
CA PHE A 78 -15.30 -12.61 -4.02
C PHE A 78 -14.19 -11.55 -3.95
N VAL A 79 -13.15 -11.82 -3.16
CA VAL A 79 -11.99 -10.93 -3.01
C VAL A 79 -11.28 -10.76 -4.36
N ALA A 80 -11.03 -11.84 -5.10
CA ALA A 80 -10.37 -11.77 -6.40
C ALA A 80 -11.15 -10.89 -7.41
N THR A 81 -12.48 -11.03 -7.44
CA THR A 81 -13.37 -10.28 -8.33
C THR A 81 -13.31 -8.78 -8.04
N ILE A 82 -13.34 -8.39 -6.76
CA ILE A 82 -13.26 -6.97 -6.35
C ILE A 82 -11.91 -6.37 -6.73
N VAL A 83 -10.82 -7.10 -6.50
CA VAL A 83 -9.47 -6.62 -6.84
C VAL A 83 -9.31 -6.44 -8.34
N GLU A 84 -9.83 -7.37 -9.15
CA GLU A 84 -9.83 -7.26 -10.60
C GLU A 84 -10.64 -6.04 -11.09
N GLU A 85 -11.87 -5.87 -10.59
CA GLU A 85 -12.75 -4.75 -10.92
C GLU A 85 -12.15 -3.40 -10.48
N TYR A 86 -11.47 -3.36 -9.35
CA TYR A 86 -10.78 -2.16 -8.88
C TYR A 86 -9.61 -1.79 -9.80
N ILE A 87 -8.76 -2.75 -10.17
CA ILE A 87 -7.65 -2.50 -11.12
C ILE A 87 -8.18 -2.10 -12.49
N PHE A 88 -9.27 -2.72 -12.94
CA PHE A 88 -9.96 -2.32 -14.16
C PHE A 88 -10.47 -0.88 -14.05
N SER A 89 -11.11 -0.51 -12.94
CA SER A 89 -11.59 0.85 -12.68
C SER A 89 -10.46 1.89 -12.67
N LEU A 90 -9.28 1.55 -12.12
CA LEU A 90 -8.09 2.40 -12.20
C LEU A 90 -7.65 2.63 -13.65
N SER A 91 -7.69 1.58 -14.48
CA SER A 91 -7.32 1.71 -15.89
C SER A 91 -8.26 2.61 -16.68
N GLN A 92 -9.57 2.58 -16.37
CA GLN A 92 -10.58 3.47 -16.96
C GLN A 92 -10.36 4.94 -16.57
N GLN A 93 -9.75 5.20 -15.42
CA GLN A 93 -9.38 6.55 -14.98
C GLN A 93 -8.03 7.03 -15.54
N GLY A 94 -7.42 6.26 -16.45
CA GLY A 94 -6.12 6.56 -17.04
C GLY A 94 -4.93 6.26 -16.11
N ILE A 95 -5.16 5.59 -14.97
CA ILE A 95 -4.11 5.19 -14.04
C ILE A 95 -3.53 3.85 -14.49
N ILE A 96 -2.33 3.89 -15.07
CA ILE A 96 -1.63 2.70 -15.55
C ILE A 96 -0.70 2.18 -14.45
N VAL A 97 -0.97 0.97 -13.96
CA VAL A 97 -0.11 0.29 -12.97
C VAL A 97 1.02 -0.46 -13.70
N PRO A 98 2.30 -0.14 -13.43
CA PRO A 98 3.42 -0.86 -14.04
C PRO A 98 3.38 -2.36 -13.71
N LYS A 99 3.65 -3.22 -14.71
CA LYS A 99 3.58 -4.69 -14.56
C LYS A 99 4.40 -5.22 -13.36
N LYS A 100 5.54 -4.61 -13.06
CA LYS A 100 6.39 -4.98 -11.91
C LYS A 100 5.74 -4.69 -10.55
N MET A 101 4.89 -3.67 -10.48
CA MET A 101 4.19 -3.27 -9.26
C MET A 101 2.80 -3.90 -9.14
N ARG A 102 2.24 -4.37 -10.26
CA ARG A 102 0.88 -4.94 -10.31
C ARG A 102 0.69 -6.08 -9.33
N ARG A 103 1.64 -7.03 -9.27
CA ARG A 103 1.53 -8.17 -8.35
C ARG A 103 1.51 -7.74 -6.89
N MET A 104 2.40 -6.83 -6.49
CA MET A 104 2.43 -6.31 -5.12
C MET A 104 1.13 -5.56 -4.78
N LEU A 105 0.64 -4.75 -5.72
CA LEU A 105 -0.63 -4.06 -5.55
C LEU A 105 -1.81 -5.03 -5.40
N GLU A 106 -1.86 -6.08 -6.21
CA GLU A 106 -2.89 -7.12 -6.11
C GLU A 106 -2.85 -7.85 -4.77
N GLU A 107 -1.66 -8.16 -4.25
CA GLU A 107 -1.49 -8.78 -2.93
C GLU A 107 -1.97 -7.83 -1.81
N ASP A 108 -1.54 -6.57 -1.81
CA ASP A 108 -1.98 -5.56 -0.83
C ASP A 108 -3.52 -5.37 -0.86
N LEU A 109 -4.10 -5.27 -2.06
CA LEU A 109 -5.55 -5.09 -2.22
C LEU A 109 -6.33 -6.32 -1.75
N ARG A 110 -5.82 -7.53 -1.98
CA ARG A 110 -6.46 -8.75 -1.49
C ARG A 110 -6.54 -8.77 0.02
N GLU A 111 -5.46 -8.37 0.71
CA GLU A 111 -5.44 -8.28 2.18
C GLU A 111 -6.45 -7.25 2.68
N GLU A 112 -6.50 -6.06 2.07
CA GLU A 112 -7.42 -4.99 2.43
C GLU A 112 -8.89 -5.41 2.23
N VAL A 113 -9.23 -5.97 1.06
CA VAL A 113 -10.60 -6.44 0.77
C VAL A 113 -10.99 -7.60 1.69
N LEU A 114 -10.05 -8.49 2.03
CA LEU A 114 -10.30 -9.58 2.98
C LEU A 114 -10.60 -9.04 4.38
N GLU A 115 -9.86 -8.04 4.84
CA GLU A 115 -10.13 -7.36 6.11
C GLU A 115 -11.49 -6.66 6.11
N MET A 116 -11.81 -5.92 5.05
CA MET A 116 -13.12 -5.29 4.86
C MET A 116 -14.26 -6.31 4.88
N THR A 117 -14.08 -7.44 4.19
CA THR A 117 -15.04 -8.53 4.17
C THR A 117 -15.27 -9.05 5.59
N ARG A 118 -14.20 -9.43 6.30
CA ARG A 118 -14.28 -9.94 7.69
C ARG A 118 -15.00 -8.97 8.63
N LYS A 119 -14.73 -7.67 8.51
CA LYS A 119 -15.40 -6.64 9.33
C LYS A 119 -16.88 -6.54 8.99
N LYS A 120 -17.24 -6.57 7.72
CA LYS A 120 -18.63 -6.36 7.26
C LYS A 120 -19.52 -7.57 7.51
N ILE A 121 -18.99 -8.78 7.32
CA ILE A 121 -19.70 -10.06 7.58
C ILE A 121 -19.47 -10.58 9.01
N TYR A 122 -18.92 -9.77 9.91
CA TYR A 122 -18.74 -10.19 11.29
C TYR A 122 -20.09 -10.60 11.91
N GLY A 123 -20.14 -11.80 12.49
CA GLY A 123 -21.37 -12.39 13.03
C GLY A 123 -22.17 -13.23 12.02
N TYR A 124 -21.70 -13.35 10.77
CA TYR A 124 -22.30 -14.18 9.73
C TYR A 124 -21.33 -15.32 9.35
N SER A 125 -21.87 -16.50 9.05
CA SER A 125 -21.11 -17.68 8.62
C SER A 125 -20.64 -17.60 7.18
N SER A 126 -21.30 -16.79 6.35
CA SER A 126 -20.98 -16.62 4.93
C SER A 126 -21.44 -15.25 4.39
N ILE A 127 -20.90 -14.86 3.24
CA ILE A 127 -21.36 -13.69 2.48
C ILE A 127 -22.84 -13.84 2.10
N GLN A 128 -23.28 -15.06 1.79
CA GLN A 128 -24.67 -15.33 1.44
C GLN A 128 -25.62 -15.10 2.62
N GLU A 129 -25.24 -15.55 3.81
CA GLU A 129 -26.04 -15.30 5.02
C GLU A 129 -26.16 -13.80 5.30
N TYR A 130 -25.06 -13.05 5.15
CA TYR A 130 -25.07 -11.60 5.25
C TYR A 130 -26.06 -10.95 4.29
N ARG A 131 -26.06 -11.35 3.01
CA ARG A 131 -26.97 -10.83 1.98
C ARG A 131 -28.44 -11.12 2.32
N THR A 132 -28.75 -12.36 2.71
CA THR A 132 -30.13 -12.77 3.04
C THR A 132 -30.69 -11.99 4.21
N GLN A 133 -29.95 -11.89 5.32
CA GLN A 133 -30.42 -11.15 6.50
C GLN A 133 -30.61 -9.65 6.20
N ASN A 134 -29.73 -9.03 5.40
CA ASN A 134 -29.92 -7.64 5.00
C ASN A 134 -31.19 -7.43 4.17
N ILE A 135 -31.51 -8.35 3.25
CA ILE A 135 -32.75 -8.30 2.47
C ILE A 135 -33.98 -8.40 3.38
N GLU A 136 -33.98 -9.33 4.34
CA GLU A 136 -35.07 -9.50 5.29
C GLU A 136 -35.29 -8.25 6.15
N ILE A 137 -34.20 -7.63 6.61
CA ILE A 137 -34.24 -6.37 7.35
C ILE A 137 -34.90 -5.30 6.49
N ILE A 138 -34.46 -5.11 5.25
CA ILE A 138 -35.04 -4.10 4.33
C ILE A 138 -36.53 -4.35 4.09
N HIS A 139 -36.94 -5.59 3.80
CA HIS A 139 -38.36 -5.93 3.64
C HIS A 139 -39.18 -5.68 4.91
N SER A 140 -38.62 -5.96 6.09
CA SER A 140 -39.30 -5.72 7.37
C SER A 140 -39.51 -4.22 7.63
N TYR A 141 -38.55 -3.37 7.24
CA TYR A 141 -38.69 -1.92 7.33
C TYR A 141 -39.75 -1.40 6.37
N LEU A 142 -39.77 -1.89 5.12
CA LEU A 142 -40.76 -1.47 4.13
C LEU A 142 -42.18 -1.87 4.54
N ARG A 143 -42.38 -3.08 5.09
CA ARG A 143 -43.71 -3.54 5.57
C ARG A 143 -44.25 -2.72 6.73
N LYS A 144 -43.40 -2.18 7.60
CA LYS A 144 -43.82 -1.40 8.80
C LYS A 144 -44.18 0.06 8.50
N ASN A 145 -43.78 0.59 7.33
CA ASN A 145 -43.98 1.99 6.94
C ASN A 145 -44.99 2.14 5.78
N CYS A 146 -45.64 1.05 5.37
CA CYS A 146 -46.80 1.03 4.49
C CYS A 146 -48.04 0.65 5.30
#